data_AF-A0A679K2L8-F1
#
_entry.id   AF-A0A679K2L8-F1
#
_cell.length_a   1.000
_cell.length_b   1.000
_cell.length_c   1.000
_cell.angle_alpha   90.00
_cell.angle_beta   90.00
_cell.angle_gamma   90.00
#
_symmetry.space_group_name_H-M   'P 1'
#
loop_
_entity.id
_entity.type
_entity.pdbx_description
1 polymer ?
#
loop_
_entity_poly.entity_id
_entity_poly.type
_entity_poly.pdbx_seq_one_letter_code
_entity_poly.pdbx_strand_id
1 'polypeptide(L)'
;MGPTALDVRPGSERRAPPDDFADDVLIEMANLDEQDTNVPGTIFVSTALGSHGPRVKWYPDRAGRDLPCLIVSIGADPKVRDDFLPKGASRLARPLVIAWVRLNHLALLRFWTDGASWNRREVTAFLDGLVPIPK
;
A
#
# COMPACT_ATOMS: atom_id res chain seq x y z
N MET A 1 -51.44 -19.32 45.89
CA MET A 1 -50.39 -20.24 45.41
C MET A 1 -50.38 -20.18 43.90
N GLY A 2 -49.29 -19.70 43.29
CA GLY A 2 -49.13 -19.44 41.84
C GLY A 2 -49.89 -18.19 41.34
N PRO A 3 -49.37 -17.41 40.36
CA PRO A 3 -48.54 -17.87 39.25
C PRO A 3 -47.18 -17.15 39.05
N THR A 4 -46.20 -17.97 38.67
CA THR A 4 -45.17 -17.76 37.62
C THR A 4 -44.66 -16.35 37.35
N ALA A 5 -43.49 -16.03 37.90
CA ALA A 5 -42.63 -14.97 37.35
C ALA A 5 -41.96 -15.49 36.09
N LEU A 6 -42.11 -14.71 35.02
CA LEU A 6 -41.59 -14.97 33.69
C LEU A 6 -40.06 -15.03 33.68
N ASP A 7 -39.57 -16.04 32.97
CA ASP A 7 -38.22 -16.28 32.50
C ASP A 7 -37.62 -15.02 31.84
N VAL A 8 -36.78 -14.29 32.57
CA VAL A 8 -35.96 -13.21 32.00
C VAL A 8 -34.78 -13.87 31.29
N ARG A 9 -34.96 -14.16 30.00
CA ARG A 9 -33.84 -14.44 29.11
C ARG A 9 -32.94 -13.20 29.09
N PRO A 10 -31.61 -13.30 29.33
CA PRO A 10 -30.73 -12.18 29.08
C PRO A 10 -30.77 -11.89 27.58
N GLY A 11 -31.50 -10.84 27.22
CA GLY A 11 -31.51 -10.28 25.89
C GLY A 11 -30.09 -9.93 25.52
N SER A 12 -29.66 -10.46 24.37
CA SER A 12 -28.46 -10.11 23.61
C SER A 12 -27.76 -8.87 24.15
N GLU A 13 -26.60 -9.07 24.79
CA GLU A 13 -25.61 -8.01 24.85
C GLU A 13 -25.48 -7.49 23.42
N ARG A 14 -25.99 -6.28 23.18
CA ARG A 14 -25.74 -5.55 21.96
C ARG A 14 -24.23 -5.42 21.94
N ARG A 15 -23.59 -6.26 21.12
CA ARG A 15 -22.18 -6.16 20.77
C ARG A 15 -21.98 -4.68 20.47
N ALA A 16 -21.21 -3.99 21.32
CA ALA A 16 -20.80 -2.64 21.01
C ALA A 16 -20.25 -2.67 19.57
N PRO A 17 -20.55 -1.67 18.73
CA PRO A 17 -19.89 -1.56 17.44
C PRO A 17 -18.39 -1.76 17.66
N PRO A 18 -17.67 -2.41 16.73
CA PRO A 18 -16.21 -2.33 16.76
C PRO A 18 -15.83 -0.87 16.94
N ASP A 19 -14.83 -0.60 17.77
CA ASP A 19 -14.26 0.73 17.90
C ASP A 19 -13.73 1.14 16.50
N ASP A 20 -14.58 1.80 15.71
CA ASP A 20 -14.38 2.10 14.29
C ASP A 20 -13.33 3.21 14.07
N PHE A 21 -12.67 3.66 15.14
CA PHE A 21 -11.49 4.52 15.13
C PHE A 21 -10.20 3.72 15.27
N ALA A 22 -10.16 2.49 14.73
CA ALA A 22 -8.99 1.62 14.74
C ALA A 22 -7.75 2.41 14.31
N ASP A 23 -6.89 2.75 15.29
CA ASP A 23 -5.70 3.59 15.21
C ASP A 23 -5.43 4.12 13.80
N ASP A 24 -5.99 5.30 13.48
CA ASP A 24 -5.85 5.96 12.18
C ASP A 24 -4.37 6.25 11.89
N VAL A 25 -3.65 5.26 11.36
CA VAL A 25 -2.36 5.47 10.74
C VAL A 25 -2.67 6.28 9.49
N LEU A 26 -2.31 7.57 9.52
CA LEU A 26 -2.38 8.45 8.36
C LEU A 26 -1.48 7.86 7.27
N ILE A 27 -2.10 7.22 6.28
CA ILE A 27 -1.42 6.62 5.14
C ILE A 27 -1.65 7.54 3.95
N GLU A 28 -0.60 8.28 3.58
CA GLU A 28 -0.55 8.92 2.28
C GLU A 28 -0.15 7.89 1.24
N MET A 29 -0.83 7.90 0.09
CA MET A 29 -0.62 6.94 -0.98
C MET A 29 -0.82 7.56 -2.35
N ALA A 30 -0.12 7.02 -3.34
CA ALA A 30 -0.32 7.35 -4.75
C ALA A 30 -0.26 6.09 -5.62
N ASN A 31 -1.10 6.08 -6.64
CA ASN A 31 -1.07 5.10 -7.73
C ASN A 31 -0.46 5.78 -8.93
N LEU A 32 0.74 5.33 -9.33
CA LEU A 32 1.49 5.86 -10.45
C LEU A 32 1.31 4.93 -11.64
N ASP A 33 0.89 5.46 -12.77
CA ASP A 33 0.65 4.66 -13.97
C ASP A 33 1.89 4.62 -14.90
N GLU A 34 1.71 4.09 -16.10
CA GLU A 34 2.79 4.00 -17.09
C GLU A 34 3.28 5.38 -17.56
N GLN A 35 2.45 6.42 -17.56
CA GLN A 35 2.85 7.78 -17.92
C GLN A 35 3.80 8.39 -16.88
N ASP A 36 3.59 8.04 -15.61
CA ASP A 36 4.43 8.49 -14.49
C ASP A 36 5.77 7.74 -14.42
N THR A 37 5.78 6.47 -14.80
CA THR A 37 6.89 5.55 -14.47
C THR A 37 7.63 4.97 -15.68
N ASN A 38 7.03 4.99 -16.86
CA ASN A 38 7.40 4.18 -18.03
C ASN A 38 7.44 2.66 -17.75
N VAL A 39 6.78 2.19 -16.69
CA VAL A 39 6.61 0.76 -16.40
C VAL A 39 5.15 0.38 -16.68
N PRO A 40 4.87 -0.60 -17.56
CA PRO A 40 3.50 -1.04 -17.81
C PRO A 40 2.82 -1.54 -16.52
N GLY A 41 1.61 -1.04 -16.26
CA GLY A 41 0.83 -1.33 -15.04
C GLY A 41 0.77 -0.14 -14.06
N THR A 42 0.42 -0.41 -12.80
CA THR A 42 0.35 0.61 -11.75
C THR A 42 1.35 0.31 -10.63
N ILE A 43 2.18 1.28 -10.28
CA ILE A 43 3.00 1.25 -9.06
C ILE A 43 2.27 2.00 -7.95
N PHE A 44 1.92 1.27 -6.90
CA PHE A 44 1.41 1.82 -5.64
C PHE A 44 2.57 2.16 -4.71
N VAL A 45 2.63 3.41 -4.27
CA VAL A 45 3.55 3.92 -3.25
C VAL A 45 2.75 4.41 -2.04
N SER A 46 3.28 4.23 -0.84
CA SER A 46 2.67 4.73 0.39
C SER A 46 3.72 5.11 1.42
N THR A 47 3.28 5.84 2.44
CA THR A 47 4.02 6.02 3.69
C THR A 47 4.06 4.71 4.51
N ALA A 48 4.75 4.73 5.66
CA ALA A 48 4.92 3.59 6.53
C ALA A 48 3.59 2.87 6.87
N LEU A 49 3.49 1.61 6.45
CA LEU A 49 2.32 0.75 6.68
C LEU A 49 2.59 -0.25 7.82
N GLY A 50 2.26 0.14 9.06
CA GLY A 50 2.38 -0.71 10.24
C GLY A 50 3.79 -1.28 10.42
N SER A 51 3.90 -2.56 10.78
CA SER A 51 5.18 -3.24 11.06
C SER A 51 5.99 -3.66 9.83
N HIS A 52 5.54 -3.29 8.63
CA HIS A 52 6.21 -3.72 7.42
C HIS A 52 7.35 -2.77 7.03
N GLY A 53 8.40 -3.32 6.41
CA GLY A 53 9.49 -2.51 5.87
C GLY A 53 9.10 -1.69 4.62
N PRO A 54 9.95 -0.71 4.24
CA PRO A 54 9.79 0.11 3.04
C PRO A 54 9.62 -0.71 1.78
N ARG A 55 8.54 -0.48 1.04
CA ARG A 55 8.24 -1.18 -0.21
C ARG A 55 7.27 -0.41 -1.08
N VAL A 56 7.31 -0.73 -2.36
CA VAL A 56 6.25 -0.41 -3.32
C VAL A 56 5.52 -1.70 -3.70
N LYS A 57 4.31 -1.56 -4.24
CA LYS A 57 3.60 -2.67 -4.89
C LYS A 57 3.39 -2.34 -6.35
N TRP A 58 3.48 -3.32 -7.23
CA TRP A 58 3.12 -3.19 -8.63
C TRP A 58 1.96 -4.12 -8.96
N TYR A 59 1.01 -3.60 -9.75
CA TYR A 59 -0.17 -4.30 -10.21
C TYR A 59 -0.19 -4.30 -11.75
N PRO A 60 -0.60 -5.40 -12.40
CA PRO A 60 -0.67 -5.47 -13.86
C PRO A 60 -1.61 -4.44 -14.50
N ASP A 61 -2.63 -4.01 -13.76
CA ASP A 61 -3.61 -3.01 -14.18
C ASP A 61 -3.78 -2.01 -13.03
N ARG A 62 -4.97 -1.89 -12.41
CA ARG A 62 -5.19 -1.00 -11.27
C ARG A 62 -4.76 -1.61 -9.92
N ALA A 63 -4.33 -0.75 -9.00
CA ALA A 63 -4.04 -1.15 -7.63
C ALA A 63 -5.31 -1.55 -6.86
N GLY A 64 -5.19 -2.57 -6.01
CA GLY A 64 -6.29 -3.03 -5.16
C GLY A 64 -5.78 -3.79 -3.95
N ARG A 65 -6.55 -3.74 -2.85
CA ARG A 65 -6.15 -4.33 -1.56
C ARG A 65 -5.91 -5.84 -1.65
N ASP A 66 -6.79 -6.54 -2.34
CA ASP A 66 -6.80 -8.00 -2.44
C ASP A 66 -6.40 -8.52 -3.83
N LEU A 67 -5.86 -7.65 -4.68
CA LEU A 67 -5.43 -8.02 -6.02
C LEU A 67 -4.00 -8.59 -6.01
N PRO A 68 -3.71 -9.59 -6.87
CA PRO A 68 -2.35 -10.09 -7.06
C PRO A 68 -1.37 -8.98 -7.43
N CYS A 69 -0.20 -8.97 -6.79
CA CYS A 69 0.78 -7.92 -6.99
C CYS A 69 2.23 -8.41 -6.87
N LEU A 70 3.14 -7.62 -7.42
CA LEU A 70 4.57 -7.73 -7.17
C LEU A 70 4.94 -6.78 -6.04
N ILE A 71 5.65 -7.26 -5.04
CA ILE A 71 6.12 -6.44 -3.91
C ILE A 71 7.62 -6.27 -4.02
N VAL A 72 8.09 -5.02 -4.02
CA VAL A 72 9.50 -4.68 -4.16
C VAL A 72 9.93 -3.78 -2.99
N SER A 73 10.93 -4.20 -2.22
CA SER A 73 11.44 -3.40 -1.10
C SER A 73 12.15 -2.15 -1.61
N ILE A 74 12.02 -1.04 -0.90
CA ILE A 74 12.79 0.17 -1.18
C ILE A 74 14.16 0.03 -0.52
N GLY A 75 15.23 0.05 -1.31
CA GLY A 75 16.61 -0.04 -0.83
C GLY A 75 17.61 -0.10 -1.99
N ALA A 76 18.91 0.01 -1.67
CA ALA A 76 19.99 -0.04 -2.69
C ALA A 76 20.01 -1.38 -3.45
N ASP A 77 19.64 -2.47 -2.79
CA ASP A 77 19.40 -3.78 -3.43
C ASP A 77 17.96 -4.27 -3.15
N PRO A 78 17.00 -3.93 -4.02
CA PRO A 78 15.60 -4.30 -3.83
C PRO A 78 15.36 -5.80 -3.83
N LYS A 79 14.73 -6.30 -2.76
CA LYS A 79 14.19 -7.66 -2.66
C LYS A 79 12.78 -7.69 -3.25
N VAL A 80 12.44 -8.80 -3.88
CA VAL A 80 11.17 -8.97 -4.60
C VAL A 80 10.42 -10.18 -4.07
N ARG A 81 9.10 -10.04 -3.93
CA ARG A 81 8.17 -11.11 -3.57
C ARG A 81 6.94 -11.03 -4.47
N ASP A 82 6.55 -12.15 -5.06
CA ASP A 82 5.26 -12.29 -5.73
C ASP A 82 4.16 -12.55 -4.68
N ASP A 83 3.03 -11.87 -4.82
CA ASP A 83 1.85 -12.07 -3.98
C ASP A 83 0.68 -12.50 -4.88
N PHE A 84 0.50 -13.81 -5.01
CA PHE A 84 -0.47 -14.48 -5.92
C PHE A 84 -0.36 -14.07 -7.40
N LEU A 85 0.73 -13.41 -7.82
CA LEU A 85 0.91 -12.91 -9.17
C LEU A 85 1.30 -14.03 -10.15
N PRO A 86 0.71 -14.11 -11.35
CA PRO A 86 1.13 -15.06 -12.36
C PRO A 86 2.61 -14.91 -12.74
N LYS A 87 3.35 -16.02 -12.83
CA LYS A 87 4.80 -16.04 -13.10
C LYS A 87 5.21 -15.28 -14.36
N GLY A 88 4.37 -15.29 -15.40
CA GLY A 88 4.62 -14.56 -16.65
C GLY A 88 4.63 -13.05 -16.45
N ALA A 89 3.62 -12.52 -15.75
CA ALA A 89 3.52 -11.10 -15.44
C ALA A 89 4.69 -10.65 -14.54
N SER A 90 4.99 -11.43 -13.49
CA SER A 90 6.14 -11.16 -12.60
C SER A 90 7.46 -11.08 -13.36
N ARG A 91 7.73 -12.03 -14.27
CA ARG A 91 8.98 -12.07 -15.05
C ARG A 91 9.18 -10.82 -15.90
N LEU A 92 8.11 -10.28 -16.48
CA LEU A 92 8.17 -9.07 -17.31
C LEU A 92 8.33 -7.81 -16.45
N ALA A 93 7.53 -7.67 -15.40
CA ALA A 93 7.50 -6.44 -14.59
C ALA A 93 8.72 -6.32 -13.66
N ARG A 94 9.22 -7.42 -13.10
CA ARG A 94 10.26 -7.42 -12.07
C ARG A 94 11.51 -6.59 -12.42
N PRO A 95 12.19 -6.76 -13.57
CA PRO A 95 13.37 -5.96 -13.87
C PRO A 95 13.04 -4.45 -13.99
N LEU A 96 11.88 -4.10 -14.54
CA LEU A 96 11.46 -2.70 -14.73
C LEU A 96 11.14 -2.03 -13.40
N VAL A 97 10.36 -2.70 -12.53
CA VAL A 97 10.01 -2.17 -11.20
C VAL A 97 11.26 -2.04 -10.33
N ILE A 98 12.19 -3.01 -10.37
CA ILE A 98 13.48 -2.89 -9.65
C ILE A 98 14.26 -1.68 -10.15
N ALA A 99 14.37 -1.49 -11.47
CA ALA A 99 15.11 -0.37 -12.05
C ALA A 99 14.51 0.97 -11.62
N TRP A 100 13.17 1.10 -11.68
CA TRP A 100 12.46 2.30 -11.25
C TRP A 100 12.63 2.58 -9.75
N VAL A 101 12.54 1.56 -8.89
CA VAL A 101 12.77 1.69 -7.45
C VAL A 101 14.21 2.13 -7.15
N ARG A 102 15.21 1.58 -7.84
CA ARG A 102 16.62 1.98 -7.67
C ARG A 102 16.85 3.43 -8.07
N LEU A 103 16.26 3.85 -9.19
CA LEU A 103 16.36 5.21 -9.70
C LEU A 103 15.80 6.23 -8.70
N ASN A 104 14.69 5.89 -8.02
CA ASN A 104 13.98 6.77 -7.11
C ASN A 104 14.21 6.48 -5.63
N HIS A 105 15.20 5.66 -5.27
CA HIS A 105 15.23 5.02 -3.94
C HIS A 105 15.26 6.01 -2.77
N LEU A 106 16.02 7.10 -2.86
CA LEU A 106 16.12 8.10 -1.79
C LEU A 106 14.79 8.84 -1.60
N ALA A 107 14.15 9.24 -2.69
CA ALA A 107 12.87 9.93 -2.66
C ALA A 107 11.78 9.01 -2.07
N LEU A 108 11.72 7.76 -2.54
CA LEU A 108 10.78 6.74 -2.05
C LEU A 108 10.99 6.44 -0.57
N LEU A 109 12.24 6.30 -0.12
CA LEU A 109 12.55 6.04 1.27
C LEU A 109 12.19 7.23 2.17
N ARG A 110 12.43 8.46 1.70
CA ARG A 110 12.03 9.67 2.44
C ARG A 110 10.51 9.79 2.53
N PHE A 111 9.79 9.55 1.44
CA PHE A 111 8.33 9.52 1.46
C PHE A 111 7.78 8.44 2.39
N TRP A 112 8.38 7.24 2.36
CA TRP A 112 8.02 6.17 3.29
C TRP A 112 8.12 6.61 4.77
N THR A 113 9.23 7.24 5.14
CA THR A 113 9.53 7.60 6.53
C THR A 113 8.80 8.85 7.00
N ASP A 114 8.79 9.91 6.19
CA ASP A 114 8.34 11.25 6.63
C ASP A 114 7.00 11.66 6.03
N GLY A 115 6.59 11.02 4.92
CA GLY A 115 5.51 11.49 4.06
C GLY A 115 4.13 11.57 4.73
N ALA A 116 3.93 10.83 5.83
CA ALA A 116 2.66 10.85 6.56
C ALA A 116 2.42 12.21 7.26
N SER A 117 3.47 13.01 7.43
CA SER A 117 3.40 14.35 8.02
C SER A 117 3.43 15.48 6.99
N TRP A 118 3.63 15.14 5.71
CA TRP A 118 3.80 16.13 4.66
C TRP A 118 2.48 16.82 4.32
N ASN A 119 2.56 18.11 4.05
CA ASN A 119 1.43 18.82 3.48
C ASN A 119 1.30 18.55 1.97
N ARG A 120 0.18 18.95 1.38
CA ARG A 120 -0.10 18.77 -0.06
C ARG A 120 1.05 19.21 -0.97
N ARG A 121 1.70 20.35 -0.70
CA ARG A 121 2.78 20.88 -1.56
C ARG A 121 4.00 19.96 -1.54
N GLU A 122 4.32 19.41 -0.38
CA GLU A 122 5.43 18.46 -0.22
C GLU A 122 5.14 17.13 -0.92
N VAL A 123 3.90 16.63 -0.81
CA VAL A 123 3.47 15.42 -1.56
C VAL A 123 3.53 15.66 -3.07
N THR A 124 3.01 16.79 -3.56
CA THR A 124 3.09 17.14 -4.99
C THR A 124 4.55 17.25 -5.45
N ALA A 125 5.41 17.94 -4.71
CA ALA A 125 6.82 18.06 -5.07
C ALA A 125 7.55 16.71 -5.09
N PHE A 126 7.16 15.77 -4.22
CA PHE A 126 7.65 14.40 -4.28
C PHE A 126 7.22 13.67 -5.54
N LEU A 127 5.91 13.72 -5.87
CA LEU A 127 5.38 13.06 -7.06
C LEU A 127 6.00 13.63 -8.34
N ASP A 128 6.06 14.95 -8.47
CA ASP A 128 6.68 15.65 -9.61
C ASP A 128 8.19 15.39 -9.72
N GLY A 129 8.84 15.03 -8.60
CA GLY A 129 10.26 14.73 -8.54
C GLY A 129 10.63 13.27 -8.85
N LEU A 130 9.64 12.37 -9.00
CA LEU A 130 9.90 10.98 -9.39
C LEU A 130 10.32 10.92 -10.86
N VAL A 131 11.31 10.08 -11.14
CA VAL A 131 11.90 9.94 -12.47
C VAL A 131 11.41 8.63 -13.10
N PRO A 132 10.79 8.66 -14.30
CA PRO A 132 10.44 7.45 -15.02
C PRO A 132 11.69 6.74 -15.53
N ILE A 133 11.61 5.42 -15.80
CA ILE A 133 12.74 4.74 -16.44
C ILE A 133 12.96 5.29 -17.87
N PRO A 134 14.20 5.39 -18.36
CA PRO A 134 14.46 5.76 -19.75
C PRO A 134 13.77 4.79 -20.71
N LYS A 135 13.21 5.31 -21.81
CA LYS A 135 12.64 4.51 -22.91
C LYS A 135 13.72 3.92 -23.79
#